data_AF-A0A1C4BKP2-F1
#
_entry.id   AF-A0A1C4BKP2-F1
#
_cell.length_a   1.000
_cell.length_b   1.000
_cell.length_c   1.000
_cell.angle_alpha   90.00
_cell.angle_beta   90.00
_cell.angle_gamma   90.00
#
_symmetry.space_group_name_H-M   'P 1'
#
loop_
_entity.id
_entity.type
_entity.pdbx_description
1 polymer ?
#
loop_
_entity_poly.entity_id
_entity_poly.type
_entity_poly.pdbx_seq_one_letter_code
_entity_poly.pdbx_strand_id
1 'polypeptide(L)'
;KNWRPTFIPKPIADGPEVAEVVGPAGEEIFTNKQGQVKVHFHWNLYDEADEKASCWVRVMQGWSGRGYGFYAIPRIGQEVIVSYINGDIDRPIITGCTYNDIMALPVQLPEKKTQTVFRTQTHKGKGHNELRFDDATGNELLHLHAQKDMDIQVRNSKNERIDYDRTTSIGHDDKLVVANNRIITVEQQQDITIKANSLEKVLADKSLIVDGDLMQQVAGNVSMDTKGNLVLESHDKITFKVGNSFIVVHAGGIDINGPKINIGPVVNICDAGSPSSIRAPLNPAILTALAGSGIPFIERCPVDTSAKVSPPLDEYQKVFVLKNEEGELLANVKYKLTLGSGKVIEGITDNEGRTECILSDEAENVKFEYVIS
;
A
#
# COMPACT_ATOMS: atom_id res chain seq x y z
N LYS A 1 68.19 -36.88 26.94
CA LYS A 1 66.91 -36.18 27.24
C LYS A 1 67.10 -34.72 26.84
N ASN A 2 66.31 -34.22 25.90
CA ASN A 2 66.38 -32.80 25.53
C ASN A 2 65.86 -31.95 26.70
N TRP A 3 66.63 -30.95 27.13
CA TRP A 3 66.22 -30.04 28.19
C TRP A 3 64.99 -29.22 27.77
N ARG A 4 64.11 -28.95 28.74
CA ARG A 4 62.94 -28.06 28.63
C ARG A 4 62.86 -27.24 29.93
N PRO A 5 62.41 -25.97 29.87
CA PRO A 5 62.21 -25.18 31.07
C PRO A 5 61.12 -25.77 31.96
N THR A 6 61.19 -25.51 33.26
CA THR A 6 60.14 -25.84 34.23
C THR A 6 58.86 -25.08 33.89
N PHE A 7 57.70 -25.72 34.02
CA PHE A 7 56.40 -25.09 33.79
C PHE A 7 56.15 -23.97 34.81
N ILE A 8 55.74 -22.80 34.32
CA ILE A 8 55.30 -21.66 35.13
C ILE A 8 53.79 -21.52 34.90
N PRO A 9 52.94 -21.60 35.94
CA PRO A 9 51.51 -21.40 35.80
C PRO A 9 51.20 -20.02 35.19
N LYS A 10 50.26 -20.00 34.24
CA LYS A 10 49.75 -18.77 33.65
C LYS A 10 48.81 -18.06 34.64
N PRO A 11 48.80 -16.72 34.71
CA PRO A 11 47.76 -15.99 35.43
C PRO A 11 46.36 -16.35 34.92
N ILE A 12 45.40 -16.44 35.83
CA ILE A 12 43.99 -16.71 35.52
C ILE A 12 43.13 -15.55 36.02
N ALA A 13 41.98 -15.34 35.40
CA ALA A 13 40.99 -14.40 35.89
C ALA A 13 40.23 -14.98 37.09
N ASP A 14 40.08 -14.18 38.15
CA ASP A 14 39.28 -14.54 39.33
C ASP A 14 37.77 -14.45 39.06
N GLY A 15 37.36 -13.68 38.05
CA GLY A 15 35.97 -13.49 37.65
C GLY A 15 35.83 -12.56 36.46
N PRO A 16 34.60 -12.26 36.03
CA PRO A 16 34.33 -11.25 35.01
C PRO A 16 34.70 -9.85 35.50
N GLU A 17 35.05 -8.96 34.57
CA GLU A 17 35.29 -7.54 34.84
C GLU A 17 34.54 -6.65 33.86
N VAL A 18 34.49 -5.35 34.13
CA VAL A 18 33.92 -4.35 33.22
C VAL A 18 35.00 -3.71 32.36
N ALA A 19 34.65 -3.39 31.12
CA ALA A 19 35.50 -2.69 30.17
C ALA A 19 34.65 -1.73 29.31
N GLU A 20 35.30 -0.74 28.71
CA GLU A 20 34.64 0.20 27.80
C GLU A 20 34.85 -0.22 26.34
N VAL A 21 33.82 -0.17 25.51
CA VAL A 21 33.94 -0.43 24.08
C VAL A 21 34.63 0.74 23.40
N VAL A 22 35.64 0.47 22.58
CA VAL A 22 36.48 1.50 21.94
C VAL A 22 36.61 1.29 20.43
N GLY A 23 37.04 2.34 19.74
CA GLY A 23 37.26 2.33 18.29
C GLY A 23 37.85 3.65 17.79
N PRO A 24 37.94 3.82 16.46
CA PRO A 24 38.57 5.01 15.88
C PRO A 24 37.83 6.30 16.22
N ALA A 25 38.59 7.40 16.30
CA ALA A 25 38.02 8.72 16.53
C ALA A 25 36.97 9.09 15.46
N GLY A 26 35.82 9.62 15.91
CA GLY A 26 34.71 10.03 15.04
C GLY A 26 33.75 8.91 14.63
N GLU A 27 34.03 7.66 15.01
CA GLU A 27 33.09 6.56 14.87
C GLU A 27 32.23 6.36 16.12
N GLU A 28 31.02 5.84 15.91
CA GLU A 28 30.10 5.46 17.00
C GLU A 28 30.02 3.93 17.15
N ILE A 29 30.27 3.19 16.07
CA ILE A 29 30.18 1.74 16.03
C ILE A 29 31.42 1.21 15.32
N PHE A 30 32.20 0.36 15.98
CA PHE A 30 33.39 -0.26 15.40
C PHE A 30 33.35 -1.77 15.60
N THR A 31 33.12 -2.51 14.52
CA THR A 31 32.99 -3.96 14.54
C THR A 31 33.60 -4.62 13.31
N ASN A 32 33.96 -5.90 13.41
CA ASN A 32 34.44 -6.69 12.27
C ASN A 32 33.35 -7.58 11.65
N LYS A 33 33.72 -8.39 10.65
CA LYS A 33 32.77 -9.28 9.93
C LYS A 33 32.10 -10.34 10.81
N GLN A 34 32.63 -10.59 12.00
CA GLN A 34 32.10 -11.56 12.96
C GLN A 34 31.28 -10.90 14.07
N GLY A 35 31.06 -9.57 14.02
CA GLY A 35 30.33 -8.84 15.06
C GLY A 35 31.12 -8.69 16.37
N GLN A 36 32.45 -8.81 16.30
CA GLN A 36 33.33 -8.58 17.45
C GLN A 36 33.58 -7.09 17.61
N VAL A 37 33.85 -6.64 18.83
CA VAL A 37 34.22 -5.25 19.14
C VAL A 37 35.60 -5.20 19.79
N LYS A 38 36.15 -4.01 19.98
CA LYS A 38 37.35 -3.79 20.79
C LYS A 38 36.96 -3.13 22.11
N VAL A 39 37.74 -3.38 23.14
CA VAL A 39 37.49 -2.88 24.49
C VAL A 39 38.77 -2.30 25.10
N HIS A 40 38.63 -1.34 25.99
CA HIS A 40 39.70 -0.85 26.85
C HIS A 40 39.42 -1.27 28.28
N PHE A 41 40.36 -2.01 28.87
CA PHE A 41 40.25 -2.49 30.23
C PHE A 41 40.76 -1.43 31.21
N HIS A 42 40.12 -1.29 32.37
CA HIS A 42 40.49 -0.26 33.35
C HIS A 42 41.90 -0.45 33.95
N TRP A 43 42.46 -1.66 33.91
CA TRP A 43 43.84 -1.93 34.33
C TRP A 43 44.87 -1.61 33.24
N ASN A 44 44.45 -1.35 31.98
CA ASN A 44 45.36 -0.97 30.91
C ASN A 44 45.71 0.52 31.02
N LEU A 45 46.85 0.80 31.66
CA LEU A 45 47.38 2.14 31.85
C LEU A 45 48.41 2.56 30.80
N TYR A 46 48.71 1.68 29.82
CA TYR A 46 49.80 1.87 28.87
C TYR A 46 49.32 2.26 27.48
N ASP A 47 48.17 1.72 27.07
CA ASP A 47 47.58 2.01 25.77
C ASP A 47 46.43 3.00 25.89
N GLU A 48 46.28 3.82 24.86
CA GLU A 48 45.13 4.72 24.70
C GLU A 48 43.84 3.93 24.50
N ALA A 49 42.71 4.53 24.87
CA ALA A 49 41.37 3.97 24.69
C ALA A 49 40.89 4.10 23.22
N ASP A 50 41.63 3.51 22.28
CA ASP A 50 41.41 3.61 20.84
C ASP A 50 41.24 2.24 20.15
N GLU A 51 41.22 2.20 18.82
CA GLU A 51 41.07 0.95 18.05
C GLU A 51 42.24 -0.03 18.17
N LYS A 52 43.28 0.25 18.95
CA LYS A 52 44.43 -0.63 19.17
C LYS A 52 44.47 -1.20 20.59
N ALA A 53 43.63 -0.72 21.50
CA ALA A 53 43.57 -1.10 22.90
C ALA A 53 43.44 -2.61 23.18
N SER A 54 42.81 -3.36 22.27
CA SER A 54 42.63 -4.81 22.43
C SER A 54 42.64 -5.59 21.12
N CYS A 55 42.63 -6.93 21.25
CA CYS A 55 42.20 -7.83 20.19
C CYS A 55 40.68 -7.71 19.94
N TRP A 56 40.18 -8.40 18.92
CA TRP A 56 38.75 -8.49 18.68
C TRP A 56 38.07 -9.44 19.68
N VAL A 57 37.10 -8.93 20.42
CA VAL A 57 36.38 -9.67 21.47
C VAL A 57 34.98 -10.04 20.99
N ARG A 58 34.60 -11.31 21.14
CA ARG A 58 33.25 -11.78 20.79
C ARG A 58 32.22 -11.26 21.78
N VAL A 59 31.02 -10.97 21.27
CA VAL A 59 29.88 -10.51 22.05
C VAL A 59 28.83 -11.61 22.14
N MET A 60 28.48 -11.99 23.36
CA MET A 60 27.35 -12.89 23.64
C MET A 60 26.05 -12.26 23.14
N GLN A 61 25.27 -13.03 22.40
CA GLN A 61 23.93 -12.66 21.96
C GLN A 61 22.90 -13.51 22.71
N GLY A 62 21.71 -12.96 22.98
CA GLY A 62 20.67 -13.69 23.71
C GLY A 62 20.15 -14.95 22.98
N TRP A 63 20.23 -14.96 21.65
CA TRP A 63 19.93 -16.12 20.81
C TRP A 63 20.69 -16.00 19.48
N SER A 64 21.38 -17.05 19.04
CA SER A 64 22.15 -17.03 17.80
C SER A 64 22.10 -18.37 17.06
N GLY A 65 21.75 -18.33 15.78
CA GLY A 65 21.75 -19.48 14.88
C GLY A 65 22.42 -19.18 13.53
N ARG A 66 22.33 -20.12 12.59
CA ARG A 66 22.89 -19.96 11.23
C ARG A 66 22.01 -19.00 10.41
N GLY A 67 22.23 -17.68 10.57
CA GLY A 67 21.52 -16.63 9.84
C GLY A 67 20.22 -16.14 10.49
N TYR A 68 20.01 -16.43 11.78
CA TYR A 68 18.85 -15.97 12.55
C TYR A 68 19.24 -15.76 14.02
N GLY A 69 18.42 -15.02 14.77
CA GLY A 69 18.60 -14.77 16.20
C GLY A 69 18.56 -13.29 16.54
N PHE A 70 18.97 -12.96 17.77
CA PHE A 70 19.16 -11.60 18.22
C PHE A 70 20.55 -11.10 17.83
N TYR A 71 20.61 -9.83 17.46
CA TYR A 71 21.87 -9.20 17.12
C TYR A 71 21.84 -7.72 17.50
N ALA A 72 22.66 -7.38 18.50
CA ALA A 72 22.94 -6.00 18.89
C ALA A 72 24.45 -5.85 19.08
N ILE A 73 25.02 -4.81 18.48
CA ILE A 73 26.45 -4.48 18.58
C ILE A 73 26.62 -3.44 19.69
N PRO A 74 27.43 -3.71 20.72
CA PRO A 74 27.86 -2.69 21.67
C PRO A 74 28.56 -1.55 20.93
N ARG A 75 28.15 -0.31 21.20
CA ARG A 75 28.68 0.90 20.58
C ARG A 75 29.87 1.44 21.36
N ILE A 76 30.70 2.25 20.71
CA ILE A 76 31.83 2.93 21.34
C ILE A 76 31.33 3.75 22.54
N GLY A 77 32.06 3.67 23.64
CA GLY A 77 31.71 4.28 24.91
C GLY A 77 30.75 3.48 25.78
N GLN A 78 30.27 2.30 25.35
CA GLN A 78 29.40 1.45 26.19
C GLN A 78 30.19 0.54 27.13
N GLU A 79 29.65 0.30 28.33
CA GLU A 79 30.22 -0.55 29.36
C GLU A 79 29.75 -2.00 29.13
N VAL A 80 30.71 -2.90 29.07
CA VAL A 80 30.49 -4.32 28.81
C VAL A 80 31.13 -5.16 29.91
N ILE A 81 30.48 -6.28 30.23
CA ILE A 81 31.04 -7.29 31.13
C ILE A 81 31.85 -8.27 30.29
N VAL A 82 33.16 -8.38 30.56
CA VAL A 82 34.09 -9.29 29.92
C VAL A 82 34.35 -10.48 30.83
N SER A 83 34.04 -11.68 30.34
CA SER A 83 34.38 -12.96 30.95
C SER A 83 35.53 -13.63 30.20
N TYR A 84 36.08 -14.70 30.78
CA TYR A 84 37.27 -15.39 30.28
C TYR A 84 37.03 -16.88 30.08
N ILE A 85 37.21 -17.39 28.86
CA ILE A 85 36.94 -18.80 28.54
C ILE A 85 37.94 -19.67 29.31
N ASN A 86 37.42 -20.54 30.20
CA ASN A 86 38.22 -21.36 31.13
C ASN A 86 39.12 -20.54 32.08
N GLY A 87 38.77 -19.28 32.36
CA GLY A 87 39.59 -18.37 33.20
C GLY A 87 40.86 -17.87 32.52
N ASP A 88 41.04 -18.15 31.22
CA ASP A 88 42.21 -17.71 30.45
C ASP A 88 42.09 -16.22 30.08
N ILE A 89 42.95 -15.39 30.67
CA ILE A 89 43.00 -13.93 30.43
C ILE A 89 43.24 -13.54 28.96
N ASP A 90 43.81 -14.44 28.15
CA ASP A 90 44.05 -14.20 26.72
C ASP A 90 42.83 -14.58 25.86
N ARG A 91 41.72 -15.04 26.47
CA ARG A 91 40.49 -15.48 25.79
C ARG A 91 39.26 -14.73 26.28
N PRO A 92 39.23 -13.39 26.14
CA PRO A 92 38.09 -12.58 26.55
C PRO A 92 36.85 -12.87 25.70
N ILE A 93 35.69 -12.76 26.32
CA ILE A 93 34.37 -12.80 25.69
C ILE A 93 33.43 -11.87 26.45
N ILE A 94 32.73 -10.99 25.74
CA ILE A 94 31.72 -10.11 26.35
C ILE A 94 30.47 -10.94 26.63
N THR A 95 29.98 -10.89 27.87
CA THR A 95 28.82 -11.68 28.35
C THR A 95 27.63 -10.82 28.79
N GLY A 96 27.77 -9.50 28.78
CA GLY A 96 26.69 -8.59 29.16
C GLY A 96 27.03 -7.13 28.87
N CYS A 97 26.03 -6.27 28.99
CA CYS A 97 26.16 -4.81 28.95
C CYS A 97 25.49 -4.25 30.19
N THR A 98 25.99 -3.13 30.71
CA THR A 98 25.49 -2.48 31.92
C THR A 98 25.23 -1.00 31.65
N TYR A 99 24.27 -0.44 32.38
CA TYR A 99 24.06 1.01 32.46
C TYR A 99 24.87 1.55 33.65
N ASN A 100 25.30 2.81 33.55
CA ASN A 100 26.01 3.52 34.60
C ASN A 100 25.65 5.02 34.55
N ASP A 101 26.28 5.87 35.36
CA ASP A 101 25.92 7.29 35.46
C ASP A 101 26.09 8.07 34.13
N ILE A 102 26.96 7.59 33.23
CA ILE A 102 27.17 8.17 31.90
C ILE A 102 26.17 7.55 30.91
N MET A 103 25.93 6.25 31.02
CA MET A 103 24.98 5.48 30.21
C MET A 103 23.63 5.44 30.90
N ALA A 104 22.89 6.54 30.80
CA ALA A 104 21.58 6.64 31.42
C ALA A 104 20.60 5.57 30.89
N LEU A 105 19.75 5.07 31.78
CA LEU A 105 18.68 4.14 31.42
C LEU A 105 17.70 4.78 30.42
N PRO A 106 17.08 3.97 29.54
CA PRO A 106 16.03 4.44 28.65
C PRO A 106 14.72 4.80 29.38
N VAL A 107 14.63 4.51 30.69
CA VAL A 107 13.45 4.75 31.52
C VAL A 107 13.85 5.56 32.75
N GLN A 108 12.95 6.45 33.20
CA GLN A 108 13.14 7.24 34.41
C GLN A 108 12.80 6.37 35.62
N LEU A 109 13.82 5.85 36.30
CA LEU A 109 13.65 5.05 37.51
C LEU A 109 13.86 5.91 38.76
N PRO A 110 13.12 5.63 39.86
CA PRO A 110 12.19 4.50 40.04
C PRO A 110 10.75 4.75 39.55
N GLU A 111 10.42 5.92 39.01
CA GLU A 111 9.04 6.30 38.67
C GLU A 111 8.40 5.39 37.62
N LYS A 112 9.16 4.98 36.60
CA LYS A 112 8.71 4.13 35.48
C LYS A 112 9.13 2.66 35.62
N LYS A 113 9.16 2.15 36.86
CA LYS A 113 9.56 0.76 37.18
C LYS A 113 8.69 -0.34 36.55
N THR A 114 7.49 -0.02 36.08
CA THR A 114 6.59 -0.95 35.37
C THR A 114 6.90 -1.06 33.89
N GLN A 115 7.85 -0.27 33.38
CA GLN A 115 8.17 -0.24 31.95
C GLN A 115 9.28 -1.22 31.58
N THR A 116 9.03 -1.99 30.52
CA THR A 116 10.04 -2.80 29.82
C THR A 116 10.26 -2.21 28.43
N VAL A 117 11.51 -1.92 28.06
CA VAL A 117 11.83 -1.14 26.86
C VAL A 117 12.92 -1.80 26.02
N PHE A 118 12.65 -1.95 24.72
CA PHE A 118 13.66 -2.17 23.68
C PHE A 118 13.77 -0.90 22.84
N ARG A 119 14.77 -0.06 23.14
CA ARG A 119 15.00 1.21 22.45
C ARG A 119 16.33 1.18 21.71
N THR A 120 16.31 1.64 20.47
CA THR A 120 17.50 1.82 19.62
C THR A 120 17.92 3.28 19.56
N GLN A 121 19.04 3.59 18.92
CA GLN A 121 19.47 4.98 18.68
C GLN A 121 19.86 5.16 17.22
N THR A 122 19.37 6.23 16.58
CA THR A 122 19.79 6.62 15.24
C THR A 122 21.30 6.82 15.21
N HIS A 123 21.99 6.08 14.35
CA HIS A 123 23.44 6.20 14.17
C HIS A 123 23.82 7.57 13.61
N LYS A 124 24.81 8.24 14.22
CA LYS A 124 25.28 9.59 13.85
C LYS A 124 24.13 10.59 13.68
N GLY A 125 23.07 10.46 14.49
CA GLY A 125 21.86 11.28 14.39
C GLY A 125 21.06 11.31 15.69
N LYS A 126 19.89 11.96 15.63
CA LYS A 126 18.94 12.03 16.74
C LYS A 126 17.75 11.11 16.47
N GLY A 127 17.10 10.63 17.52
CA GLY A 127 15.91 9.78 17.43
C GLY A 127 16.15 8.31 17.77
N HIS A 128 15.06 7.54 17.76
CA HIS A 128 15.06 6.14 18.17
C HIS A 128 13.87 5.37 17.59
N ASN A 129 14.03 4.06 17.39
CA ASN A 129 12.90 3.13 17.30
C ASN A 129 12.71 2.48 18.67
N GLU A 130 11.46 2.17 19.03
CA GLU A 130 11.13 1.61 20.34
C GLU A 130 9.97 0.63 20.29
N LEU A 131 10.13 -0.47 21.04
CA LEU A 131 9.05 -1.31 21.53
C LEU A 131 9.04 -1.21 23.07
N ARG A 132 7.93 -0.72 23.64
CA ARG A 132 7.78 -0.55 25.09
C ARG A 132 6.49 -1.16 25.59
N PHE A 133 6.59 -1.86 26.71
CA PHE A 133 5.48 -2.38 27.50
C PHE A 133 5.42 -1.59 28.81
N ASP A 134 4.23 -1.16 29.22
CA ASP A 134 3.96 -0.62 30.55
C ASP A 134 2.94 -1.52 31.25
N ASP A 135 3.34 -2.13 32.35
CA ASP A 135 2.53 -3.08 33.12
C ASP A 135 1.88 -2.43 34.36
N ALA A 136 1.73 -1.11 34.37
CA ALA A 136 1.01 -0.40 35.43
C ALA A 136 -0.48 -0.77 35.37
N THR A 137 -1.01 -1.35 36.46
CA THR A 137 -2.40 -1.80 36.53
C THR A 137 -3.39 -0.69 36.18
N GLY A 138 -4.28 -0.98 35.24
CA GLY A 138 -5.30 -0.04 34.73
C GLY A 138 -4.75 1.04 33.79
N ASN A 139 -3.46 1.01 33.47
CA ASN A 139 -2.77 1.90 32.55
C ASN A 139 -1.84 1.11 31.62
N GLU A 140 -2.16 -0.17 31.37
CA GLU A 140 -1.34 -1.05 30.56
C GLU A 140 -1.20 -0.51 29.13
N LEU A 141 0.02 -0.50 28.60
CA LEU A 141 0.28 0.07 27.28
C LEU A 141 1.35 -0.71 26.52
N LEU A 142 1.04 -1.04 25.27
CA LEU A 142 2.02 -1.39 24.25
C LEU A 142 2.29 -0.17 23.38
N HIS A 143 3.53 0.32 23.38
CA HIS A 143 3.97 1.42 22.53
C HIS A 143 4.95 0.90 21.48
N LEU A 144 4.64 1.17 20.21
CA LEU A 144 5.49 0.86 19.08
C LEU A 144 5.79 2.16 18.31
N HIS A 145 7.05 2.53 18.24
CA HIS A 145 7.52 3.74 17.58
C HIS A 145 8.54 3.42 16.50
N ALA A 146 8.24 3.86 15.28
CA ALA A 146 9.14 3.86 14.15
C ALA A 146 9.63 5.29 13.90
N GLN A 147 10.95 5.51 13.87
CA GLN A 147 11.54 6.83 13.68
C GLN A 147 11.32 7.39 12.26
N LYS A 148 11.09 6.51 11.29
CA LYS A 148 10.91 6.86 9.87
C LYS A 148 9.83 6.00 9.23
N ASP A 149 10.24 4.88 8.62
CA ASP A 149 9.35 4.00 7.87
C ASP A 149 8.98 2.78 8.73
N MET A 150 7.72 2.34 8.66
CA MET A 150 7.25 1.09 9.24
C MET A 150 6.70 0.19 8.13
N ASP A 151 7.34 -0.95 7.89
CA ASP A 151 6.88 -1.96 6.94
C ASP A 151 6.31 -3.17 7.70
N ILE A 152 5.18 -3.68 7.22
CA ILE A 152 4.50 -4.85 7.80
C ILE A 152 4.19 -5.83 6.68
N GLN A 153 4.95 -6.92 6.62
CA GLN A 153 4.71 -8.01 5.66
C GLN A 153 4.08 -9.22 6.35
N VAL A 154 2.86 -9.58 5.92
CA VAL A 154 2.15 -10.79 6.37
C VAL A 154 1.89 -11.69 5.17
N ARG A 155 2.43 -12.92 5.18
CA ARG A 155 2.36 -13.84 4.03
C ARG A 155 1.13 -14.74 3.98
N ASN A 156 0.25 -14.65 4.98
CA ASN A 156 -0.96 -15.47 5.05
C ASN A 156 -2.16 -14.64 5.53
N SER A 157 -2.35 -14.52 6.84
CA SER A 157 -3.52 -13.84 7.43
C SER A 157 -3.09 -12.85 8.50
N LYS A 158 -3.64 -11.64 8.47
CA LYS A 158 -3.55 -10.65 9.55
C LYS A 158 -4.93 -10.55 10.22
N ASN A 159 -4.99 -10.84 11.51
CA ASN A 159 -6.19 -10.61 12.32
C ASN A 159 -5.91 -9.45 13.28
N GLU A 160 -6.89 -8.57 13.43
CA GLU A 160 -6.81 -7.41 14.30
C GLU A 160 -8.18 -7.24 14.97
N ARG A 161 -8.19 -7.27 16.31
CA ARG A 161 -9.40 -7.11 17.12
C ARG A 161 -9.13 -6.02 18.13
N ILE A 162 -10.03 -5.03 18.17
CA ILE A 162 -10.04 -3.94 19.14
C ILE A 162 -11.38 -4.07 19.86
N ASP A 163 -11.35 -4.25 21.18
CA ASP A 163 -12.56 -4.45 21.98
C ASP A 163 -13.28 -3.15 22.36
N TYR A 164 -12.60 -2.00 22.20
CA TYR A 164 -13.15 -0.69 22.50
C TYR A 164 -13.04 0.24 21.28
N ASP A 165 -12.09 1.18 21.28
CA ASP A 165 -11.98 2.20 20.23
C ASP A 165 -10.72 2.06 19.39
N ARG A 166 -10.86 2.30 18.08
CA ARG A 166 -9.74 2.46 17.14
C ARG A 166 -9.76 3.87 16.56
N THR A 167 -8.65 4.59 16.72
CA THR A 167 -8.39 5.85 16.02
C THR A 167 -7.27 5.65 15.00
N THR A 168 -7.40 6.20 13.79
CA THR A 168 -6.36 6.18 12.76
C THR A 168 -6.26 7.55 12.10
N SER A 169 -5.05 8.10 12.01
CA SER A 169 -4.78 9.41 11.41
C SER A 169 -3.63 9.29 10.41
N ILE A 170 -3.88 9.70 9.17
CA ILE A 170 -2.91 9.70 8.07
C ILE A 170 -2.65 11.16 7.69
N GLY A 171 -1.39 11.59 7.76
CA GLY A 171 -1.00 12.99 7.51
C GLY A 171 -0.90 13.38 6.02
N HIS A 172 -0.95 12.39 5.12
CA HIS A 172 -0.89 12.58 3.68
C HIS A 172 -1.89 11.64 2.99
N ASP A 173 -1.43 10.65 2.23
CA ASP A 173 -2.30 9.76 1.44
C ASP A 173 -2.50 8.39 2.11
N ASP A 174 -3.71 7.86 1.99
CA ASP A 174 -4.04 6.46 2.27
C ASP A 174 -4.44 5.76 0.96
N LYS A 175 -3.77 4.66 0.63
CA LYS A 175 -4.04 3.85 -0.56
C LYS A 175 -4.35 2.42 -0.15
N LEU A 176 -5.58 2.00 -0.44
CA LEU A 176 -6.03 0.63 -0.22
C LEU A 176 -6.25 -0.08 -1.54
N VAL A 177 -5.63 -1.26 -1.69
CA VAL A 177 -5.87 -2.17 -2.82
C VAL A 177 -6.34 -3.51 -2.24
N VAL A 178 -7.54 -3.94 -2.65
CA VAL A 178 -8.12 -5.25 -2.28
C VAL A 178 -8.38 -6.01 -3.57
N ALA A 179 -7.70 -7.16 -3.74
CA ALA A 179 -7.74 -7.93 -4.99
C ALA A 179 -9.04 -8.74 -5.17
N ASN A 180 -9.75 -9.00 -4.08
CA ASN A 180 -11.02 -9.73 -4.09
C ASN A 180 -12.07 -8.88 -3.35
N ASN A 181 -12.68 -9.40 -2.30
CA ASN A 181 -13.80 -8.73 -1.64
C ASN A 181 -13.35 -7.85 -0.48
N ARG A 182 -13.95 -6.65 -0.39
CA ARG A 182 -13.96 -5.82 0.82
C ARG A 182 -15.39 -5.77 1.35
N ILE A 183 -15.59 -6.28 2.56
CA ILE A 183 -16.88 -6.26 3.26
C ILE A 183 -16.73 -5.32 4.45
N ILE A 184 -17.67 -4.40 4.60
CA ILE A 184 -17.73 -3.45 5.71
C ILE A 184 -19.12 -3.59 6.33
N THR A 185 -19.17 -3.81 7.64
CA THR A 185 -20.41 -3.81 8.42
C THR A 185 -20.26 -2.76 9.51
N VAL A 186 -21.22 -1.84 9.56
CA VAL A 186 -21.34 -0.83 10.62
C VAL A 186 -22.73 -1.01 11.21
N GLU A 187 -22.81 -1.38 12.49
CA GLU A 187 -24.09 -1.71 13.14
C GLU A 187 -24.93 -0.48 13.47
N GLN A 188 -24.29 0.69 13.56
CA GLN A 188 -24.93 1.95 13.86
C GLN A 188 -24.65 2.97 12.74
N GLN A 189 -23.98 4.07 13.07
CA GLN A 189 -23.80 5.19 12.16
C GLN A 189 -22.45 5.15 11.44
N GLN A 190 -22.48 5.51 10.15
CA GLN A 190 -21.28 5.77 9.36
C GLN A 190 -21.34 7.19 8.80
N ASP A 191 -20.45 8.05 9.28
CA ASP A 191 -20.28 9.41 8.77
C ASP A 191 -19.07 9.50 7.85
N ILE A 192 -19.26 10.06 6.66
CA ILE A 192 -18.18 10.34 5.71
C ILE A 192 -18.24 11.81 5.33
N THR A 193 -17.15 12.53 5.58
CA THR A 193 -16.97 13.90 5.10
C THR A 193 -15.81 13.96 4.11
N ILE A 194 -16.11 14.40 2.88
CA ILE A 194 -15.11 14.62 1.84
C ILE A 194 -15.12 16.12 1.51
N LYS A 195 -14.00 16.80 1.78
CA LYS A 195 -13.90 18.26 1.60
C LYS A 195 -13.70 18.70 0.15
N ALA A 196 -13.23 17.78 -0.70
CA ALA A 196 -13.00 18.00 -2.11
C ALA A 196 -13.92 17.09 -2.93
N ASN A 197 -13.37 16.30 -3.85
CA ASN A 197 -14.15 15.50 -4.79
C ASN A 197 -14.32 14.06 -4.30
N SER A 198 -15.49 13.48 -4.56
CA SER A 198 -15.75 12.04 -4.49
C SER A 198 -16.01 11.51 -5.89
N LEU A 199 -15.25 10.51 -6.32
CA LEU A 199 -15.41 9.85 -7.62
C LEU A 199 -15.53 8.35 -7.39
N GLU A 200 -16.58 7.76 -7.96
CA GLU A 200 -16.82 6.33 -7.92
C GLU A 200 -17.04 5.83 -9.34
N LYS A 201 -16.23 4.85 -9.77
CA LYS A 201 -16.36 4.19 -11.05
C LYS A 201 -16.65 2.72 -10.82
N VAL A 202 -17.84 2.28 -11.19
CA VAL A 202 -18.25 0.88 -11.15
C VAL A 202 -18.36 0.39 -12.60
N LEU A 203 -17.61 -0.66 -12.94
CA LEU A 203 -17.57 -1.21 -14.29
C LEU A 203 -18.74 -2.16 -14.59
N ALA A 204 -19.25 -2.80 -13.55
CA ALA A 204 -20.40 -3.69 -13.59
C ALA A 204 -21.57 -3.01 -12.85
N ASP A 205 -22.33 -3.79 -12.08
CA ASP A 205 -23.54 -3.30 -11.44
C ASP A 205 -23.26 -2.56 -10.13
N LYS A 206 -24.01 -1.48 -9.91
CA LYS A 206 -24.11 -0.80 -8.61
C LYS A 206 -25.56 -0.84 -8.15
N SER A 207 -25.80 -1.54 -7.05
CA SER A 207 -27.12 -1.60 -6.40
C SER A 207 -27.10 -0.77 -5.12
N LEU A 208 -28.18 -0.02 -4.89
CA LEU A 208 -28.44 0.69 -3.65
C LEU A 208 -29.83 0.28 -3.15
N ILE A 209 -29.88 -0.31 -1.96
CA ILE A 209 -31.12 -0.65 -1.28
C ILE A 209 -31.14 0.16 0.01
N VAL A 210 -32.23 0.88 0.23
CA VAL A 210 -32.47 1.69 1.43
C VAL A 210 -33.85 1.31 1.95
N ASP A 211 -33.90 0.66 3.11
CA ASP A 211 -35.17 0.23 3.72
C ASP A 211 -35.95 1.43 4.31
N GLY A 212 -35.25 2.50 4.66
CA GLY A 212 -35.82 3.78 5.10
C GLY A 212 -35.83 4.81 3.97
N ASP A 213 -35.64 6.08 4.34
CA ASP A 213 -35.64 7.19 3.38
C ASP A 213 -34.26 7.42 2.76
N LEU A 214 -34.23 7.62 1.44
CA LEU A 214 -33.09 8.19 0.73
C LEU A 214 -33.33 9.68 0.50
N MET A 215 -32.58 10.54 1.19
CA MET A 215 -32.58 11.98 0.94
C MET A 215 -31.31 12.40 0.20
N GLN A 216 -31.48 13.06 -0.94
CA GLN A 216 -30.37 13.64 -1.71
C GLN A 216 -30.60 15.13 -1.93
N GLN A 217 -29.74 15.95 -1.34
CA GLN A 217 -29.75 17.40 -1.54
C GLN A 217 -28.52 17.80 -2.34
N VAL A 218 -28.74 18.50 -3.44
CA VAL A 218 -27.67 18.99 -4.32
C VAL A 218 -27.90 20.48 -4.57
N ALA A 219 -26.91 21.31 -4.23
CA ALA A 219 -26.97 22.75 -4.46
C ALA A 219 -26.78 23.11 -5.95
N GLY A 220 -25.99 22.31 -6.66
CA GLY A 220 -25.77 22.41 -8.10
C GLY A 220 -26.77 21.58 -8.90
N ASN A 221 -26.30 21.01 -10.00
CA ASN A 221 -27.13 20.20 -10.89
C ASN A 221 -27.09 18.72 -10.52
N VAL A 222 -28.23 18.05 -10.69
CA VAL A 222 -28.31 16.58 -10.77
C VAL A 222 -28.51 16.22 -12.24
N SER A 223 -27.67 15.33 -12.76
CA SER A 223 -27.77 14.83 -14.14
C SER A 223 -27.77 13.31 -14.14
N MET A 224 -28.71 12.72 -14.88
CA MET A 224 -28.76 11.28 -15.13
C MET A 224 -28.79 11.06 -16.64
N ASP A 225 -27.75 10.41 -17.16
CA ASP A 225 -27.62 10.07 -18.57
C ASP A 225 -27.53 8.55 -18.69
N THR A 226 -28.56 7.94 -19.27
CA THR A 226 -28.66 6.50 -19.47
C THR A 226 -28.74 6.21 -20.96
N LYS A 227 -27.82 5.37 -21.46
CA LYS A 227 -27.94 4.85 -22.84
C LYS A 227 -29.14 3.93 -23.01
N GLY A 228 -29.54 3.25 -21.93
CA GLY A 228 -30.74 2.44 -21.85
C GLY A 228 -31.91 3.22 -21.24
N ASN A 229 -32.88 2.48 -20.70
CA ASN A 229 -34.08 3.06 -20.12
C ASN A 229 -33.78 3.71 -18.75
N LEU A 230 -34.40 4.86 -18.52
CA LEU A 230 -34.59 5.42 -17.19
C LEU A 230 -36.00 5.06 -16.72
N VAL A 231 -36.11 4.27 -15.65
CA VAL A 231 -37.40 3.86 -15.06
C VAL A 231 -37.51 4.49 -13.67
N LEU A 232 -38.59 5.25 -13.46
CA LEU A 232 -39.00 5.75 -12.15
C LEU A 232 -40.36 5.12 -11.84
N GLU A 233 -40.40 4.31 -10.79
CA GLU A 233 -41.62 3.62 -10.34
C GLU A 233 -41.90 3.98 -8.88
N SER A 234 -43.17 4.19 -8.56
CA SER A 234 -43.65 4.46 -7.20
C SER A 234 -44.99 3.79 -7.01
N HIS A 235 -45.23 3.25 -5.82
CA HIS A 235 -46.47 2.55 -5.48
C HIS A 235 -47.64 3.49 -5.18
N ASP A 236 -47.38 4.76 -4.87
CA ASP A 236 -48.41 5.78 -4.61
C ASP A 236 -48.40 6.84 -5.72
N LYS A 237 -47.36 7.66 -5.74
CA LYS A 237 -47.22 8.74 -6.72
C LYS A 237 -45.78 9.13 -6.99
N ILE A 238 -45.57 9.75 -8.16
CA ILE A 238 -44.33 10.44 -8.54
C ILE A 238 -44.67 11.91 -8.69
N THR A 239 -43.91 12.80 -8.03
CA THR A 239 -44.15 14.25 -8.07
C THR A 239 -42.92 14.98 -8.58
N PHE A 240 -43.10 15.81 -9.61
CA PHE A 240 -42.12 16.78 -10.07
C PHE A 240 -42.66 18.18 -9.75
N LYS A 241 -41.95 18.99 -8.97
CA LYS A 241 -42.45 20.30 -8.53
C LYS A 241 -41.38 21.37 -8.62
N VAL A 242 -41.78 22.55 -9.10
CA VAL A 242 -40.97 23.78 -9.09
C VAL A 242 -41.88 24.94 -8.67
N GLY A 243 -41.63 25.52 -7.50
CA GLY A 243 -42.49 26.57 -6.93
C GLY A 243 -43.95 26.09 -6.83
N ASN A 244 -44.87 26.79 -7.49
CA ASN A 244 -46.30 26.45 -7.54
C ASN A 244 -46.69 25.54 -8.73
N SER A 245 -45.74 25.22 -9.63
CA SER A 245 -45.98 24.33 -10.78
C SER A 245 -45.59 22.90 -10.44
N PHE A 246 -46.37 21.92 -10.92
CA PHE A 246 -46.09 20.51 -10.68
C PHE A 246 -46.66 19.58 -11.75
N ILE A 247 -46.09 18.38 -11.80
CA ILE A 247 -46.61 17.18 -12.46
C ILE A 247 -46.70 16.08 -11.40
N VAL A 248 -47.86 15.46 -11.25
CA VAL A 248 -48.05 14.31 -10.35
C VAL A 248 -48.59 13.13 -11.16
N VAL A 249 -47.90 12.00 -11.11
CA VAL A 249 -48.36 10.72 -11.64
C VAL A 249 -48.87 9.89 -10.47
N HIS A 250 -50.09 9.38 -10.56
CA HIS A 250 -50.73 8.55 -9.53
C HIS A 250 -51.67 7.53 -10.17
N ALA A 251 -52.24 6.60 -9.39
CA ALA A 251 -53.07 5.51 -9.91
C ALA A 251 -54.32 5.96 -10.70
N GLY A 252 -54.78 7.20 -10.49
CA GLY A 252 -55.97 7.76 -11.16
C GLY A 252 -55.67 8.54 -12.44
N GLY A 253 -54.39 8.82 -12.75
CA GLY A 253 -54.01 9.61 -13.92
C GLY A 253 -52.76 10.47 -13.72
N ILE A 254 -52.66 11.53 -14.53
CA ILE A 254 -51.56 12.51 -14.49
C ILE A 254 -52.16 13.90 -14.29
N ASP A 255 -51.82 14.53 -13.17
CA ASP A 255 -52.16 15.91 -12.87
C ASP A 255 -51.04 16.85 -13.34
N ILE A 256 -51.39 17.88 -14.11
CA ILE A 256 -50.45 18.92 -14.56
C ILE A 256 -51.01 20.28 -14.17
N ASN A 257 -50.28 21.03 -13.34
CA ASN A 257 -50.71 22.35 -12.88
C ASN A 257 -49.61 23.40 -13.05
N GLY A 258 -49.98 24.57 -13.57
CA GLY A 258 -49.11 25.74 -13.66
C GLY A 258 -49.80 26.94 -14.32
N PRO A 259 -49.26 28.16 -14.17
CA PRO A 259 -49.85 29.38 -14.73
C PRO A 259 -49.99 29.36 -16.27
N LYS A 260 -49.16 28.56 -16.95
CA LYS A 260 -49.17 28.35 -18.39
C LYS A 260 -48.70 26.94 -18.69
N ILE A 261 -49.49 26.18 -19.44
CA ILE A 261 -49.15 24.84 -19.93
C ILE A 261 -49.14 24.91 -21.46
N ASN A 262 -47.95 24.82 -22.06
CA ASN A 262 -47.83 24.73 -23.51
C ASN A 262 -47.73 23.26 -23.89
N ILE A 263 -48.74 22.75 -24.59
CA ILE A 263 -48.71 21.43 -25.21
C ILE A 263 -48.52 21.68 -26.71
N GLY A 264 -47.61 20.94 -27.34
CA GLY A 264 -47.22 21.17 -28.75
C GLY A 264 -48.40 21.11 -29.74
N PRO A 265 -48.19 21.44 -31.03
CA PRO A 265 -49.25 21.65 -32.02
C PRO A 265 -50.11 20.41 -32.33
N VAL A 266 -49.71 19.22 -31.87
CA VAL A 266 -50.48 17.98 -31.99
C VAL A 266 -50.85 17.51 -30.58
N VAL A 267 -52.12 17.66 -30.23
CA VAL A 267 -52.71 17.07 -29.03
C VAL A 267 -53.58 15.90 -29.49
N ASN A 268 -53.00 14.71 -29.51
CA ASN A 268 -53.75 13.47 -29.70
C ASN A 268 -54.34 13.06 -28.34
N ILE A 269 -55.52 13.57 -28.01
CA ILE A 269 -56.38 12.94 -27.00
C ILE A 269 -57.04 11.77 -27.71
N CYS A 270 -56.34 10.65 -27.84
CA CYS A 270 -56.86 9.44 -28.47
C CYS A 270 -56.96 8.31 -27.45
N ASP A 271 -58.17 7.77 -27.28
CA ASP A 271 -58.33 6.37 -26.91
C ASP A 271 -57.62 5.53 -28.00
N ALA A 272 -56.53 4.84 -27.59
CA ALA A 272 -55.72 3.89 -28.34
C ALA A 272 -54.74 4.40 -29.44
N GLY A 273 -53.42 4.30 -29.18
CA GLY A 273 -52.36 4.27 -30.23
C GLY A 273 -51.02 4.93 -29.85
N SER A 274 -49.89 4.24 -30.10
CA SER A 274 -48.55 4.40 -29.50
C SER A 274 -47.75 5.70 -29.83
N PRO A 275 -46.87 6.21 -28.93
CA PRO A 275 -46.06 7.41 -29.18
C PRO A 275 -44.78 7.14 -29.99
N SER A 276 -44.34 8.16 -30.76
CA SER A 276 -43.10 8.17 -31.58
C SER A 276 -41.91 8.84 -30.86
N SER A 277 -40.72 8.66 -31.43
CA SER A 277 -39.36 8.65 -30.83
C SER A 277 -38.83 9.94 -30.16
N ILE A 278 -37.93 9.72 -29.17
CA ILE A 278 -37.15 10.72 -28.45
C ILE A 278 -35.76 10.87 -29.11
N ARG A 279 -35.29 12.12 -29.23
CA ARG A 279 -33.97 12.51 -29.75
C ARG A 279 -32.94 12.54 -28.60
N ALA A 280 -31.76 11.98 -28.83
CA ALA A 280 -30.70 11.77 -27.84
C ALA A 280 -30.11 13.07 -27.24
N PRO A 281 -29.67 13.07 -25.96
CA PRO A 281 -28.85 14.14 -25.40
C PRO A 281 -27.41 14.12 -25.96
N LEU A 282 -26.78 15.30 -25.98
CA LEU A 282 -25.38 15.54 -26.41
C LEU A 282 -24.42 15.52 -25.20
N ASN A 283 -23.45 14.61 -25.28
CA ASN A 283 -22.09 14.53 -24.70
C ASN A 283 -21.75 15.21 -23.34
N PRO A 284 -21.50 14.44 -22.26
CA PRO A 284 -20.90 14.91 -21.01
C PRO A 284 -19.36 14.97 -21.08
N ALA A 285 -18.80 15.82 -21.95
CA ALA A 285 -17.34 15.96 -22.12
C ALA A 285 -16.60 16.80 -21.06
N ILE A 286 -17.17 17.07 -19.87
CA ILE A 286 -16.50 17.91 -18.83
C ILE A 286 -16.09 17.12 -17.58
N LEU A 287 -16.42 15.82 -17.45
CA LEU A 287 -15.98 15.01 -16.28
C LEU A 287 -14.78 14.10 -16.55
N THR A 288 -14.21 14.12 -17.77
CA THR A 288 -13.08 13.26 -18.16
C THR A 288 -11.78 14.05 -18.29
N ALA A 289 -11.40 14.80 -17.25
CA ALA A 289 -10.08 15.44 -17.20
C ALA A 289 -9.30 15.18 -15.89
N LEU A 290 -9.82 14.37 -14.95
CA LEU A 290 -9.13 14.11 -13.68
C LEU A 290 -9.10 12.63 -13.23
N ALA A 291 -9.41 11.69 -14.11
CA ALA A 291 -9.17 10.26 -13.84
C ALA A 291 -7.86 9.79 -14.49
N GLY A 292 -6.79 10.54 -14.28
CA GLY A 292 -5.44 10.16 -14.69
C GLY A 292 -4.81 9.22 -13.67
N SER A 293 -4.31 8.08 -14.17
CA SER A 293 -3.29 7.21 -13.57
C SER A 293 -3.63 6.46 -12.27
N GLY A 294 -3.99 5.17 -12.43
CA GLY A 294 -3.95 4.18 -11.34
C GLY A 294 -3.98 2.74 -11.88
N ILE A 295 -2.80 2.21 -12.21
CA ILE A 295 -2.55 0.80 -12.60
C ILE A 295 -2.97 -0.20 -11.51
N PRO A 296 -3.70 -1.28 -11.82
CA PRO A 296 -3.69 -2.50 -11.03
C PRO A 296 -2.63 -3.47 -11.55
N PHE A 297 -1.71 -3.83 -10.66
CA PHE A 297 -0.76 -4.94 -10.80
C PHE A 297 -1.51 -6.26 -11.07
N ILE A 298 -1.15 -6.95 -12.16
CA ILE A 298 -1.24 -8.41 -12.23
C ILE A 298 0.16 -8.88 -12.59
N GLU A 299 0.81 -9.61 -11.69
CA GLU A 299 1.85 -10.55 -12.11
C GLU A 299 2.07 -11.66 -11.09
N ARG A 300 1.77 -12.89 -11.52
CA ARG A 300 2.44 -14.11 -11.07
C ARG A 300 3.72 -14.23 -11.90
N CYS A 301 4.87 -14.41 -11.26
CA CYS A 301 6.13 -14.85 -11.88
C CYS A 301 6.25 -16.41 -11.86
N PRO A 302 7.19 -17.08 -12.57
CA PRO A 302 8.38 -16.60 -13.35
C PRO A 302 8.49 -17.24 -14.78
N VAL A 303 9.41 -16.93 -15.74
CA VAL A 303 10.90 -16.93 -15.79
C VAL A 303 11.40 -16.29 -17.12
N ASP A 304 12.39 -15.39 -17.01
CA ASP A 304 13.62 -15.10 -17.83
C ASP A 304 13.61 -15.02 -19.39
N THR A 305 13.97 -13.85 -19.95
CA THR A 305 15.30 -13.57 -20.58
C THR A 305 15.38 -12.22 -21.33
N SER A 306 16.47 -11.49 -21.02
CA SER A 306 17.19 -10.51 -21.86
C SER A 306 16.53 -9.18 -22.35
N ALA A 307 17.03 -8.10 -21.73
CA ALA A 307 17.56 -6.86 -22.32
C ALA A 307 16.66 -5.75 -22.92
N LYS A 308 16.97 -4.55 -22.39
CA LYS A 308 16.87 -3.17 -22.90
C LYS A 308 15.57 -2.37 -22.64
N VAL A 309 15.78 -1.35 -21.80
CA VAL A 309 14.87 -0.26 -21.42
C VAL A 309 14.56 0.63 -22.63
N SER A 310 13.28 0.94 -22.83
CA SER A 310 12.73 2.09 -23.58
C SER A 310 11.31 2.37 -23.04
N PRO A 311 10.84 3.63 -23.03
CA PRO A 311 9.61 4.03 -22.33
C PRO A 311 8.35 3.45 -23.00
N PRO A 312 7.21 3.34 -22.27
CA PRO A 312 6.03 2.63 -22.76
C PRO A 312 5.34 3.39 -23.90
N LEU A 313 5.57 2.93 -25.13
CA LEU A 313 4.62 3.01 -26.24
C LEU A 313 3.59 1.92 -25.99
N ASP A 314 2.29 2.18 -25.79
CA ASP A 314 1.25 1.13 -25.94
C ASP A 314 -0.22 1.60 -25.87
N GLU A 315 -0.56 2.90 -25.92
CA GLU A 315 -1.97 3.31 -25.82
C GLU A 315 -2.78 3.12 -27.12
N TYR A 316 -2.09 2.93 -28.26
CA TYR A 316 -2.71 2.85 -29.60
C TYR A 316 -2.20 1.67 -30.45
N GLN A 317 -1.85 0.56 -29.77
CA GLN A 317 -1.55 -0.73 -30.41
C GLN A 317 -2.76 -1.66 -30.30
N LYS A 318 -3.24 -2.21 -31.42
CA LYS A 318 -4.37 -3.15 -31.39
C LYS A 318 -4.25 -4.25 -32.43
N VAL A 319 -4.62 -5.47 -32.02
CA VAL A 319 -4.82 -6.63 -32.88
C VAL A 319 -6.32 -6.92 -32.96
N PHE A 320 -6.82 -7.19 -34.15
CA PHE A 320 -8.23 -7.51 -34.38
C PHE A 320 -8.40 -8.98 -34.73
N VAL A 321 -9.46 -9.60 -34.22
CA VAL A 321 -9.84 -10.98 -34.57
C VAL A 321 -11.03 -10.92 -35.52
N LEU A 322 -10.87 -11.45 -36.72
CA LEU A 322 -11.93 -11.48 -37.73
C LEU A 322 -12.77 -12.75 -37.58
N LYS A 323 -14.09 -12.57 -37.59
CA LYS A 323 -15.10 -13.65 -37.53
C LYS A 323 -16.17 -13.44 -38.61
N ASN A 324 -16.75 -14.53 -39.13
CA ASN A 324 -17.91 -14.46 -40.02
C ASN A 324 -19.21 -14.17 -39.22
N GLU A 325 -20.34 -14.02 -39.93
CA GLU A 325 -21.65 -13.74 -39.31
C GLU A 325 -22.15 -14.88 -38.40
N GLU A 326 -21.59 -16.08 -38.56
CA GLU A 326 -21.88 -17.27 -37.76
C GLU A 326 -20.93 -17.41 -36.56
N GLY A 327 -19.94 -16.51 -36.41
CA GLY A 327 -18.99 -16.44 -35.30
C GLY A 327 -17.71 -17.28 -35.47
N GLU A 328 -17.52 -17.90 -36.63
CA GLU A 328 -16.32 -18.69 -36.96
C GLU A 328 -15.13 -17.79 -37.31
N LEU A 329 -13.93 -18.20 -36.92
CA LEU A 329 -12.69 -17.44 -37.14
C LEU A 329 -12.29 -17.42 -38.62
N LEU A 330 -12.03 -16.23 -39.15
CA LEU A 330 -11.54 -16.04 -40.51
C LEU A 330 -10.01 -16.13 -40.54
N ALA A 331 -9.48 -17.35 -40.50
CA ALA A 331 -8.05 -17.63 -40.54
C ALA A 331 -7.47 -17.58 -41.97
N ASN A 332 -6.25 -17.04 -42.12
CA ASN A 332 -5.55 -16.93 -43.40
C ASN A 332 -6.30 -16.14 -44.51
N VAL A 333 -7.10 -15.16 -44.12
CA VAL A 333 -7.90 -14.32 -45.04
C VAL A 333 -7.23 -12.96 -45.25
N LYS A 334 -7.23 -12.45 -46.49
CA LYS A 334 -6.77 -11.10 -46.81
C LYS A 334 -7.73 -10.05 -46.25
N TYR A 335 -7.17 -9.08 -45.55
CA TYR A 335 -7.92 -7.94 -45.01
C TYR A 335 -7.32 -6.62 -45.46
N LYS A 336 -8.19 -5.61 -45.52
CA LYS A 336 -7.87 -4.21 -45.72
C LYS A 336 -8.51 -3.40 -44.60
N LEU A 337 -7.70 -2.59 -43.95
CA LEU A 337 -8.10 -1.75 -42.84
C LEU A 337 -7.85 -0.29 -43.20
N THR A 338 -8.84 0.55 -42.96
CA THR A 338 -8.73 2.01 -43.14
C THR A 338 -8.90 2.67 -41.78
N LEU A 339 -7.87 3.39 -41.34
CA LEU A 339 -7.90 4.18 -40.11
C LEU A 339 -8.62 5.53 -40.36
N GLY A 340 -9.04 6.21 -39.29
CA GLY A 340 -9.75 7.49 -39.35
C GLY A 340 -8.94 8.62 -40.00
N SER A 341 -7.61 8.53 -39.92
CA SER A 341 -6.63 9.37 -40.64
C SER A 341 -6.61 9.15 -42.16
N GLY A 342 -7.29 8.11 -42.66
CA GLY A 342 -7.24 7.69 -44.06
C GLY A 342 -6.07 6.78 -44.41
N LYS A 343 -5.21 6.41 -43.44
CA LYS A 343 -4.14 5.43 -43.62
C LYS A 343 -4.73 4.03 -43.86
N VAL A 344 -4.24 3.37 -44.90
CA VAL A 344 -4.68 2.03 -45.31
C VAL A 344 -3.61 0.99 -44.94
N ILE A 345 -4.03 -0.11 -44.33
CA ILE A 345 -3.19 -1.23 -43.91
C ILE A 345 -3.78 -2.51 -44.49
N GLU A 346 -2.97 -3.30 -45.20
CA GLU A 346 -3.37 -4.55 -45.84
C GLU A 346 -2.53 -5.71 -45.31
N GLY A 347 -3.15 -6.86 -45.07
CA GLY A 347 -2.45 -8.02 -44.51
C GLY A 347 -3.25 -9.32 -44.65
N ILE A 348 -2.74 -10.40 -44.05
CA ILE A 348 -3.39 -11.71 -43.99
C ILE A 348 -3.53 -12.09 -42.51
N THR A 349 -4.69 -12.60 -42.09
CA THR A 349 -4.88 -13.06 -40.71
C THR A 349 -4.12 -14.35 -40.40
N ASP A 350 -3.73 -14.53 -39.15
CA ASP A 350 -3.08 -15.77 -38.70
C ASP A 350 -4.08 -16.96 -38.57
N ASN A 351 -3.58 -18.10 -38.09
CA ASN A 351 -4.38 -19.32 -37.90
C ASN A 351 -5.50 -19.18 -36.83
N GLU A 352 -5.48 -18.10 -36.05
CA GLU A 352 -6.49 -17.76 -35.05
C GLU A 352 -7.37 -16.58 -35.51
N GLY A 353 -7.26 -16.17 -36.78
CA GLY A 353 -8.04 -15.07 -37.35
C GLY A 353 -7.57 -13.68 -36.93
N ARG A 354 -6.35 -13.54 -36.40
CA ARG A 354 -5.82 -12.26 -35.90
C ARG A 354 -5.08 -11.47 -36.97
N THR A 355 -5.25 -10.15 -36.97
CA THR A 355 -4.43 -9.22 -37.77
C THR A 355 -3.01 -9.10 -37.19
N GLU A 356 -2.11 -8.48 -37.95
CA GLU A 356 -0.85 -7.98 -37.37
C GLU A 356 -1.14 -6.85 -36.36
N CYS A 357 -0.15 -6.50 -35.53
CA CYS A 357 -0.30 -5.40 -34.57
C CYS A 357 -0.40 -4.07 -35.32
N ILE A 358 -1.54 -3.38 -35.14
CA ILE A 358 -1.81 -2.11 -35.79
C ILE A 358 -1.45 -0.98 -34.83
N LEU A 359 -0.58 -0.09 -35.29
CA LEU A 359 -0.09 1.08 -34.58
C LEU A 359 -0.75 2.35 -35.13
N SER A 360 -1.29 3.16 -34.22
CA SER A 360 -1.73 4.53 -34.49
C SER A 360 -1.03 5.50 -33.53
N ASP A 361 -0.90 6.77 -33.92
CA ASP A 361 -0.33 7.80 -33.05
C ASP A 361 -1.41 8.48 -32.19
N GLU A 362 -2.68 8.26 -32.52
CA GLU A 362 -3.85 8.78 -31.80
C GLU A 362 -5.06 7.82 -31.87
N ALA A 363 -6.10 8.09 -31.08
CA ALA A 363 -7.32 7.28 -31.05
C ALA A 363 -8.16 7.50 -32.33
N GLU A 364 -8.21 6.50 -33.20
CA GLU A 364 -8.92 6.58 -34.48
C GLU A 364 -10.02 5.51 -34.62
N ASN A 365 -11.10 5.87 -35.32
CA ASN A 365 -12.09 4.90 -35.78
C ASN A 365 -11.50 4.04 -36.89
N VAL A 366 -11.83 2.75 -36.88
CA VAL A 366 -11.26 1.78 -37.82
C VAL A 366 -12.36 1.17 -38.67
N LYS A 367 -12.23 1.23 -39.99
CA LYS A 367 -13.12 0.56 -40.94
C LYS A 367 -12.42 -0.66 -41.53
N PHE A 368 -13.07 -1.81 -41.42
CA PHE A 368 -12.59 -3.08 -41.96
C PHE A 368 -13.32 -3.45 -43.26
N GLU A 369 -12.55 -3.85 -44.26
CA GLU A 369 -13.02 -4.47 -45.49
C GLU A 369 -12.20 -5.74 -45.72
N TYR A 370 -12.86 -6.89 -45.88
CA TYR A 370 -12.17 -8.16 -46.17
C TYR A 370 -12.63 -8.68 -47.53
N VAL A 371 -11.73 -9.36 -48.23
CA VAL A 371 -12.03 -9.94 -49.55
C VAL A 371 -12.14 -11.44 -49.38
N ILE A 372 -13.36 -11.96 -49.44
CA ILE A 372 -13.59 -13.40 -49.60
C ILE A 372 -13.25 -13.71 -51.07
N SER A 373 -12.14 -14.42 -51.30
CA SER A 373 -11.80 -14.96 -52.62
C SER A 373 -12.40 -16.34 -52.83
#